data_AF-A0A5C4MJ72-F1
#
_entry.id   AF-A0A5C4MJ72-F1
#
_cell.length_a   1.000
_cell.length_b   1.000
_cell.length_c   1.000
_cell.angle_alpha   90.00
_cell.angle_beta   90.00
_cell.angle_gamma   90.00
#
_symmetry.space_group_name_H-M   'P 1'
#
loop_
_entity.id
_entity.type
_entity.pdbx_description
1 polymer ?
#
loop_
_entity_poly.entity_id
_entity_poly.type
_entity_poly.pdbx_seq_one_letter_code
_entity_poly.pdbx_strand_id
1 'polypeptide(L)'
;MSTLAQAPGDPADRVVAFLNTLDVEDGVDDLESVTSYAAWSGRDQTPATLAEARRLRDLLRARAAGNRSVDPVTIGVDVVLDDQVSLRGATVTAEIAVAVAQLSLEGRLGRVKICPADDCRWAFYDHSRNQSRQWCSMQVCGNRAKVRQHRERASTDTRG
;
A
#
# COMPACT_ATOMS: atom_id res chain seq x y z
N MET A 1 -5.62 9.05 -17.14
CA MET A 1 -6.69 9.47 -16.20
C MET A 1 -6.14 9.28 -14.81
N SER A 2 -6.01 10.35 -14.02
CA SER A 2 -5.33 10.33 -12.71
C SER A 2 -6.06 9.42 -11.72
N THR A 3 -5.37 8.40 -11.20
CA THR A 3 -5.90 7.41 -10.24
C THR A 3 -6.18 8.03 -8.86
N LEU A 4 -5.52 9.16 -8.55
CA LEU A 4 -5.66 9.87 -7.28
C LEU A 4 -6.83 10.86 -7.26
N ALA A 5 -7.19 11.43 -8.41
CA ALA A 5 -8.10 12.58 -8.50
C ALA A 5 -9.60 12.24 -8.29
N GLN A 6 -9.97 10.99 -8.02
CA GLN A 6 -11.37 10.53 -8.02
C GLN A 6 -11.92 9.97 -6.70
N ALA A 7 -11.24 10.09 -5.56
CA ALA A 7 -11.73 9.45 -4.32
C ALA A 7 -12.29 10.44 -3.28
N PRO A 8 -13.61 10.69 -3.20
CA PRO A 8 -14.33 10.64 -1.94
C PRO A 8 -14.53 9.15 -1.56
N GLY A 9 -13.42 8.43 -1.38
CA GLY A 9 -13.37 7.00 -1.10
C GLY A 9 -12.77 6.73 0.27
N ASP A 10 -12.95 5.49 0.74
CA ASP A 10 -12.41 5.01 2.02
C ASP A 10 -10.89 5.32 2.11
N PRO A 11 -10.37 5.84 3.24
CA PRO A 11 -8.93 6.00 3.46
C PRO A 11 -8.11 4.74 3.12
N ALA A 12 -8.68 3.54 3.32
CA ALA A 12 -8.07 2.27 2.95
C ALA A 12 -7.76 2.17 1.45
N ASP A 13 -8.68 2.59 0.59
CA ASP A 13 -8.53 2.50 -0.85
C ASP A 13 -7.41 3.40 -1.35
N ARG A 14 -7.31 4.62 -0.79
CA ARG A 14 -6.22 5.56 -1.11
C ARG A 14 -4.85 5.00 -0.71
N VAL A 15 -4.75 4.43 0.50
CA VAL A 15 -3.51 3.82 0.96
C VAL A 15 -3.15 2.62 0.10
N VAL A 16 -4.09 1.72 -0.20
CA VAL A 16 -3.83 0.55 -1.07
C VAL A 16 -3.40 0.97 -2.46
N ALA A 17 -4.08 1.95 -3.08
CA ALA A 17 -3.69 2.47 -4.38
C ALA A 17 -2.27 3.06 -4.38
N PHE A 18 -1.92 3.83 -3.35
CA PHE A 18 -0.58 4.37 -3.20
C PHE A 18 0.49 3.29 -3.03
N LEU A 19 0.23 2.26 -2.22
CA LEU A 19 1.17 1.14 -2.06
C LEU A 19 1.37 0.36 -3.36
N ASN A 20 0.34 0.30 -4.21
CA ASN A 20 0.35 -0.35 -5.52
C ASN A 20 0.84 0.55 -6.67
N THR A 21 1.40 1.74 -6.37
CA THR A 21 2.29 2.44 -7.32
C THR A 21 3.53 1.61 -7.66
N LEU A 22 3.85 0.61 -6.83
CA LEU A 22 4.83 -0.42 -7.14
C LEU A 22 4.10 -1.72 -7.45
N ASP A 23 4.11 -2.10 -8.71
CA ASP A 23 3.70 -3.41 -9.21
C ASP A 23 4.93 -4.29 -9.41
N VAL A 24 5.09 -5.28 -8.53
CA VAL A 24 6.23 -6.21 -8.59
C VAL A 24 6.02 -7.27 -9.67
N GLU A 25 4.77 -7.63 -9.98
CA GLU A 25 4.46 -8.68 -10.96
C GLU A 25 4.77 -8.19 -12.38
N ASP A 26 4.38 -6.95 -12.69
CA ASP A 26 4.61 -6.34 -14.01
C ASP A 26 5.89 -5.49 -14.09
N GLY A 27 6.61 -5.30 -12.98
CA GLY A 27 7.84 -4.51 -12.91
C GLY A 27 7.61 -3.01 -13.14
N VAL A 28 6.42 -2.50 -12.81
CA VAL A 28 6.02 -1.10 -12.99
C VAL A 28 6.19 -0.33 -11.69
N ASP A 29 6.81 0.84 -11.77
CA ASP A 29 6.89 1.80 -10.67
C ASP A 29 6.37 3.18 -11.12
N ASP A 30 5.15 3.53 -10.73
CA ASP A 30 4.57 4.86 -10.99
C ASP A 30 5.38 5.98 -10.31
N LEU A 31 6.14 5.68 -9.27
CA LEU A 31 7.07 6.59 -8.62
C LEU A 31 8.49 6.44 -9.17
N GLU A 32 8.72 5.91 -10.38
CA GLU A 32 10.05 5.81 -11.00
C GLU A 32 10.64 7.21 -11.32
N SER A 33 9.80 8.14 -11.73
CA SER A 33 10.22 9.48 -12.15
C SER A 33 9.20 10.53 -11.70
N VAL A 34 9.59 11.80 -11.77
CA VAL A 34 8.68 12.92 -11.50
C VAL A 34 7.53 12.90 -12.50
N THR A 35 7.80 12.56 -13.77
CA THR A 35 6.81 12.50 -14.84
C THR A 35 5.77 11.40 -14.61
N SER A 36 6.21 10.17 -14.29
CA SER A 36 5.30 9.07 -13.99
C SER A 36 4.49 9.35 -12.73
N TYR A 37 5.12 9.96 -11.70
CA TYR A 37 4.43 10.32 -10.47
C TYR A 37 3.38 11.42 -10.70
N ALA A 38 3.70 12.42 -11.52
CA ALA A 38 2.75 13.44 -11.93
C ALA A 38 1.57 12.83 -12.72
N ALA A 39 1.84 11.86 -13.60
CA ALA A 39 0.81 11.16 -14.35
C ALA A 39 -0.13 10.35 -13.44
N TRP A 40 0.43 9.60 -12.47
CA TRP A 40 -0.34 8.83 -11.50
C TRP A 40 -1.17 9.73 -10.57
N SER A 41 -0.54 10.79 -10.07
CA SER A 41 -1.17 11.71 -9.11
C SER A 41 -2.11 12.75 -9.72
N GLY A 42 -1.95 13.07 -11.01
CA GLY A 42 -2.66 14.17 -11.68
C GLY A 42 -2.32 15.53 -11.10
N ARG A 43 -1.16 15.68 -10.46
CA ARG A 43 -0.66 16.94 -9.90
C ARG A 43 0.79 17.13 -10.32
N ASP A 44 1.24 18.37 -10.37
CA ASP A 44 2.64 18.67 -10.57
C ASP A 44 3.46 18.12 -9.39
N GLN A 45 4.56 17.45 -9.72
CA GLN A 45 5.46 16.84 -8.76
C GLN A 45 6.86 17.41 -8.92
N THR A 46 7.65 17.29 -7.85
CA THR A 46 9.04 17.71 -7.82
C THR A 46 9.92 16.53 -7.43
N PRO A 47 11.24 16.60 -7.66
CA PRO A 47 12.17 15.59 -7.14
C PRO A 47 12.04 15.40 -5.62
N ALA A 48 11.75 16.46 -4.87
CA ALA A 48 11.57 16.39 -3.42
C ALA A 48 10.29 15.63 -3.03
N THR A 49 9.15 15.94 -3.66
CA THR A 49 7.88 15.22 -3.37
C THR A 49 7.96 13.77 -3.81
N LEU A 50 8.67 13.47 -4.91
CA LEU A 50 8.94 12.10 -5.34
C LEU A 50 9.76 11.31 -4.30
N ALA A 51 10.85 11.90 -3.80
CA ALA A 51 11.69 11.26 -2.79
C ALA A 51 10.91 11.00 -1.48
N GLU A 52 10.09 11.96 -1.05
CA GLU A 52 9.22 11.83 0.11
C GLU A 52 8.18 10.71 -0.09
N ALA A 53 7.53 10.66 -1.26
CA ALA A 53 6.55 9.64 -1.60
C ALA A 53 7.16 8.23 -1.61
N ARG A 54 8.32 8.05 -2.24
CA ARG A 54 9.05 6.77 -2.23
C ARG A 54 9.35 6.31 -0.81
N ARG A 55 9.92 7.21 0.00
CA ARG A 55 10.26 6.89 1.40
C ARG A 55 9.02 6.47 2.19
N LEU A 56 7.91 7.21 2.07
CA LEU A 56 6.66 6.83 2.74
C LEU A 56 6.15 5.47 2.25
N ARG A 57 6.12 5.24 0.93
CA ARG A 57 5.66 3.98 0.32
C ARG A 57 6.46 2.80 0.86
N ASP A 58 7.78 2.89 0.87
CA ASP A 58 8.65 1.79 1.26
C ASP A 58 8.46 1.43 2.74
N LEU A 59 8.34 2.44 3.62
CA LEU A 59 8.05 2.23 5.05
C LEU A 59 6.68 1.58 5.25
N LEU A 60 5.64 2.04 4.55
CA LEU A 60 4.30 1.47 4.65
C LEU A 60 4.24 0.05 4.07
N ARG A 61 4.90 -0.23 2.95
CA ARG A 61 4.99 -1.58 2.37
C ARG A 61 5.73 -2.53 3.32
N ALA A 62 6.84 -2.09 3.93
CA ALA A 62 7.54 -2.87 4.95
C ALA A 62 6.62 -3.19 6.14
N ARG A 63 5.88 -2.19 6.62
CA ARG A 63 4.92 -2.37 7.72
C ARG A 63 3.75 -3.30 7.40
N ALA A 64 3.21 -3.19 6.20
CA ALA A 64 2.12 -4.05 5.70
C ALA A 64 2.60 -5.48 5.39
N ALA A 65 3.90 -5.67 5.14
CA ALA A 65 4.55 -6.98 5.05
C ALA A 65 4.93 -7.58 6.42
N GLY A 66 4.63 -6.89 7.53
CA GLY A 66 4.82 -7.39 8.89
C GLY A 66 6.03 -6.83 9.64
N ASN A 67 6.83 -5.94 9.03
CA ASN A 67 7.92 -5.28 9.75
C ASN A 67 7.36 -4.28 10.77
N ARG A 68 7.74 -4.41 12.05
CA ARG A 68 7.25 -3.54 13.13
C ARG A 68 8.19 -2.39 13.48
N SER A 69 9.42 -2.42 12.98
CA SER A 69 10.40 -1.36 13.17
C SER A 69 10.62 -0.66 11.84
N VAL A 70 10.27 0.62 11.78
CA VAL A 70 10.44 1.48 10.61
C VAL A 70 11.04 2.80 11.09
N ASP A 71 11.96 3.35 10.30
CA ASP A 71 12.51 4.67 10.60
C ASP A 71 11.41 5.72 10.61
N PRO A 72 11.48 6.73 11.50
CA PRO A 72 10.48 7.80 11.51
C PRO A 72 10.52 8.57 10.20
N VAL A 73 9.34 9.02 9.75
CA VAL A 73 9.17 9.99 8.66
C VAL A 73 8.39 11.18 9.18
N THR A 74 8.84 12.37 8.84
CA THR A 74 8.14 13.62 9.15
C THR A 74 7.46 14.08 7.89
N ILE A 75 6.13 14.20 7.96
CA ILE A 75 5.30 14.71 6.87
C ILE A 75 4.45 15.81 7.46
N GLY A 76 4.55 17.01 6.89
CA GLY A 76 3.75 18.15 7.31
C GLY A 76 2.29 17.97 6.89
N VAL A 77 1.37 18.19 7.83
CA VAL A 77 -0.07 18.26 7.55
C VAL A 77 -0.60 19.53 8.20
N ASP A 78 -1.57 20.17 7.54
CA ASP A 78 -2.26 21.32 8.11
C ASP A 78 -3.40 20.83 8.99
N VAL A 79 -3.55 21.43 10.16
CA VAL A 79 -4.75 21.29 10.99
C VAL A 79 -5.73 22.39 10.58
N VAL A 80 -6.90 21.99 10.13
CA VAL A 80 -7.98 22.91 9.75
C VAL A 80 -9.00 22.92 10.88
N LEU A 81 -9.25 24.11 11.43
CA LEU A 81 -10.21 24.36 12.50
C LEU A 81 -11.39 25.16 11.92
N ASP A 82 -12.52 24.48 11.72
CA ASP A 82 -13.80 25.08 11.35
C ASP A 82 -14.86 24.69 12.40
N ASP A 83 -16.09 24.33 11.99
CA ASP A 83 -17.08 23.72 12.90
C ASP A 83 -16.62 22.34 13.41
N GLN A 84 -15.60 21.74 12.79
CA GLN A 84 -14.94 20.49 13.13
C GLN A 84 -13.41 20.66 13.13
N VAL A 85 -12.69 19.63 13.57
CA VAL A 85 -11.22 19.55 13.44
C VAL A 85 -10.89 18.53 12.36
N SER A 86 -10.17 18.95 11.32
CA SER A 86 -9.74 18.07 10.24
C SER A 86 -8.26 18.25 9.90
N LEU A 87 -7.69 17.24 9.23
CA LEU A 87 -6.31 17.30 8.72
C LEU A 87 -6.34 17.44 7.21
N ARG A 88 -5.50 18.33 6.67
CA ARG A 88 -5.37 18.57 5.23
C ARG A 88 -3.91 18.39 4.81
N GLY A 89 -3.68 17.57 3.78
CA GLY A 89 -2.38 17.45 3.14
C GLY A 89 -2.21 18.50 2.05
N ALA A 90 -1.10 19.25 2.07
CA ALA A 90 -0.74 20.15 0.97
C ALA A 90 -0.10 19.40 -0.21
N THR A 91 0.47 18.22 0.03
CA THR A 91 1.06 17.33 -0.97
C THR A 91 0.29 16.02 -1.03
N VAL A 92 0.46 15.28 -2.13
CA VAL A 92 -0.08 13.92 -2.27
C VAL A 92 0.42 13.01 -1.13
N THR A 93 1.70 13.08 -0.79
CA THR A 93 2.28 12.31 0.31
C THR A 93 1.64 12.67 1.66
N ALA A 94 1.35 13.95 1.90
CA ALA A 94 0.64 14.40 3.09
C ALA A 94 -0.81 13.91 3.12
N GLU A 95 -1.52 13.88 2.00
CA GLU A 95 -2.87 13.31 1.91
C GLU A 95 -2.89 11.81 2.23
N ILE A 96 -1.89 11.06 1.75
CA ILE A 96 -1.71 9.65 2.12
C ILE A 96 -1.38 9.52 3.62
N ALA A 97 -0.53 10.38 4.17
CA ALA A 97 -0.21 10.38 5.60
C ALA A 97 -1.46 10.62 6.47
N VAL A 98 -2.34 11.54 6.06
CA VAL A 98 -3.64 11.76 6.70
C VAL A 98 -4.52 10.49 6.64
N ALA A 99 -4.61 9.84 5.47
CA ALA A 99 -5.37 8.60 5.34
C ALA A 99 -4.82 7.46 6.22
N VAL A 100 -3.49 7.32 6.31
CA VAL A 100 -2.83 6.37 7.20
C VAL A 100 -3.13 6.68 8.66
N ALA A 101 -3.06 7.95 9.07
CA ALA A 101 -3.37 8.38 10.42
C ALA A 101 -4.83 8.07 10.80
N GLN A 102 -5.78 8.36 9.90
CA GLN A 102 -7.20 8.01 10.07
C GLN A 102 -7.39 6.50 10.29
N LEU A 103 -6.83 5.66 9.41
CA LEU A 103 -6.89 4.21 9.57
C LEU A 103 -6.25 3.73 10.88
N SER A 104 -5.18 4.39 11.32
CA SER A 104 -4.50 4.03 12.58
C SER A 104 -5.38 4.35 13.79
N LEU A 105 -5.95 5.55 13.84
CA LEU A 105 -6.83 6.00 14.92
C LEU A 105 -8.10 5.14 15.00
N GLU A 106 -8.61 4.69 13.86
CA GLU A 106 -9.78 3.80 13.78
C GLU A 106 -9.43 2.32 14.05
N GLY A 107 -8.16 1.98 14.29
CA GLY A 107 -7.72 0.59 14.50
C GLY A 107 -7.80 -0.30 13.25
N ARG A 108 -7.91 0.31 12.07
CA ARG A 108 -8.11 -0.35 10.77
C ARG A 108 -6.81 -0.55 9.98
N LEU A 109 -5.74 0.16 10.32
CA LEU A 109 -4.48 0.11 9.57
C LEU A 109 -3.90 -1.31 9.46
N GLY A 110 -4.10 -2.17 10.47
CA GLY A 110 -3.66 -3.57 10.44
C GLY A 110 -4.31 -4.45 9.36
N ARG A 111 -5.40 -3.97 8.73
CA ARG A 111 -6.08 -4.64 7.62
C ARG A 111 -5.44 -4.35 6.27
N VAL A 112 -4.58 -3.33 6.17
CA VAL A 112 -3.76 -3.09 4.97
C VAL A 112 -2.58 -4.06 5.01
N LYS A 113 -2.51 -4.95 4.01
CA LYS A 113 -1.55 -6.06 3.93
C LYS A 113 -0.89 -6.10 2.57
N ILE A 114 0.28 -6.73 2.51
CA ILE A 114 0.99 -7.06 1.27
C ILE A 114 0.87 -8.56 1.02
N CYS A 115 0.61 -8.95 -0.23
CA CYS A 115 0.63 -10.35 -0.65
C CYS A 115 2.01 -10.96 -0.33
N PRO A 116 2.09 -12.10 0.37
CA PRO A 116 3.37 -12.68 0.78
C PRO A 116 4.10 -13.44 -0.34
N ALA A 117 3.51 -13.56 -1.53
CA ALA A 117 4.20 -14.10 -2.70
C ALA A 117 5.21 -13.06 -3.22
N ASP A 118 6.48 -13.47 -3.33
CA ASP A 118 7.60 -12.60 -3.69
C ASP A 118 7.49 -12.00 -5.10
N ASP A 119 6.83 -12.72 -6.00
CA ASP A 119 6.55 -12.34 -7.39
C ASP A 119 5.25 -11.53 -7.56
N CYS A 120 4.49 -11.29 -6.47
CA CYS A 120 3.24 -10.52 -6.54
C CYS A 120 3.31 -9.26 -5.68
N ARG A 121 3.53 -9.39 -4.36
CA ARG A 121 3.65 -8.27 -3.41
C ARG A 121 2.56 -7.20 -3.52
N TRP A 122 1.39 -7.53 -4.07
CA TRP A 122 0.27 -6.61 -4.24
C TRP A 122 -0.34 -6.23 -2.90
N ALA A 123 -0.58 -4.94 -2.67
CA ALA A 123 -1.26 -4.45 -1.48
C ALA A 123 -2.77 -4.66 -1.58
N PHE A 124 -3.39 -5.00 -0.46
CA PHE A 124 -4.85 -5.17 -0.37
C PHE A 124 -5.37 -4.81 1.02
N TYR A 125 -6.66 -4.50 1.09
CA TYR A 125 -7.37 -4.36 2.35
C TYR A 125 -8.13 -5.65 2.71
N ASP A 126 -8.01 -6.06 3.97
CA ASP A 126 -8.65 -7.24 4.51
C ASP A 126 -10.06 -6.94 5.06
N HIS A 127 -11.07 -7.13 4.19
CA HIS A 127 -12.49 -7.03 4.55
C HIS A 127 -13.02 -8.26 5.30
N SER A 128 -12.23 -9.30 5.54
CA SER A 128 -12.71 -10.47 6.29
C SER A 128 -13.02 -10.11 7.74
N ARG A 129 -14.05 -10.75 8.30
CA ARG A 129 -14.50 -10.50 9.68
C ARG A 129 -13.37 -10.64 10.69
N ASN A 130 -12.55 -11.68 10.53
CA ASN A 130 -11.50 -12.07 11.48
C ASN A 130 -10.08 -11.71 11.01
N GLN A 131 -9.94 -10.81 10.03
CA GLN A 131 -8.63 -10.42 9.46
C GLN A 131 -7.79 -11.61 8.97
N SER A 132 -8.45 -12.62 8.43
CA SER A 132 -7.86 -13.90 8.04
C SER A 132 -7.38 -13.94 6.59
N ARG A 133 -7.65 -12.91 5.77
CA ARG A 133 -7.19 -12.88 4.38
C ARG A 133 -5.68 -12.72 4.37
N GLN A 134 -5.00 -13.68 3.74
CA GLN A 134 -3.54 -13.70 3.60
C GLN A 134 -3.07 -13.29 2.21
N TRP A 135 -3.92 -13.42 1.18
CA TRP A 135 -3.55 -13.23 -0.22
C TRP A 135 -4.35 -12.11 -0.86
N CYS A 136 -3.73 -11.38 -1.79
CA CYS A 136 -4.39 -10.34 -2.59
C CYS A 136 -5.55 -10.92 -3.42
N SER A 137 -5.49 -12.18 -3.81
CA SER A 137 -6.59 -12.92 -4.42
C SER A 137 -6.48 -14.38 -4.05
N MET A 138 -7.58 -14.97 -3.54
CA MET A 138 -7.63 -16.39 -3.25
C MET A 138 -7.57 -17.23 -4.53
N GLN A 139 -8.17 -16.72 -5.62
CA GLN A 139 -8.21 -17.42 -6.91
C GLN A 139 -6.84 -17.44 -7.61
N VAL A 140 -6.06 -16.36 -7.49
CA VAL A 140 -4.74 -16.24 -8.14
C VAL A 140 -3.64 -16.69 -7.17
N CYS A 141 -3.28 -15.84 -6.22
CA CYS A 141 -2.15 -16.10 -5.31
C CYS A 141 -2.44 -17.23 -4.31
N GLY A 142 -3.67 -17.33 -3.79
CA GLY A 142 -4.05 -18.40 -2.88
C GLY A 142 -3.94 -19.80 -3.51
N ASN A 143 -4.32 -19.94 -4.77
CA ASN A 143 -4.17 -21.19 -5.52
C ASN A 143 -2.72 -21.46 -5.93
N ARG A 144 -1.97 -20.43 -6.36
CA ARG A 144 -0.52 -20.52 -6.65
C ARG A 144 0.24 -21.09 -5.45
N ALA A 145 -0.05 -20.58 -4.25
CA ALA A 145 0.54 -21.06 -3.00
C ALA A 145 0.21 -22.54 -2.70
N LYS A 146 -1.06 -22.96 -2.88
CA LYS A 146 -1.48 -24.37 -2.69
C LYS A 146 -0.76 -25.32 -3.65
N VAL A 147 -0.67 -24.95 -4.93
CA VAL A 147 0.02 -25.77 -5.94
C VAL A 147 1.50 -25.93 -5.59
N ARG A 148 2.17 -24.84 -5.19
CA ARG A 148 3.56 -24.89 -4.74
C ARG A 148 3.74 -25.84 -3.56
N GLN A 149 2.91 -25.73 -2.54
CA GLN A 149 2.96 -26.59 -1.35
C GLN A 149 2.74 -28.08 -1.69
N HIS A 150 1.82 -28.38 -2.61
CA HIS A 150 1.59 -29.76 -3.07
C HIS A 150 2.83 -30.34 -3.78
N ARG A 151 3.50 -29.56 -4.64
CA ARG A 151 4.74 -29.98 -5.33
C ARG A 151 5.89 -30.22 -4.36
N GLU A 152 6.07 -29.34 -3.38
CA GLU A 152 7.10 -29.49 -2.34
C GLU A 152 6.92 -30.80 -1.55
N ARG A 153 5.68 -31.12 -1.16
CA ARG A 153 5.33 -32.39 -0.49
C ARG A 153 5.61 -33.61 -1.37
N ALA A 154 5.16 -33.60 -2.62
CA ALA A 154 5.40 -34.71 -3.56
C ALA A 154 6.90 -34.95 -3.83
N SER A 155 7.70 -33.89 -3.93
CA SER A 155 9.16 -34.00 -4.12
C SER A 155 9.93 -34.51 -2.90
N THR A 156 9.29 -34.49 -1.73
CA THR A 156 9.83 -35.03 -0.47
C THR A 156 9.48 -36.51 -0.35
N ASP A 157 8.31 -36.92 -0.85
CA ASP A 157 7.84 -38.31 -0.86
C ASP A 157 8.59 -39.19 -1.88
N THR A 158 8.97 -38.68 -3.05
CA THR A 158 9.76 -39.42 -4.05
C THR A 158 11.24 -39.66 -3.65
N ARG A 159 11.70 -39.06 -2.54
CA ARG A 159 13.09 -39.21 -2.02
C ARG A 159 13.18 -40.09 -0.77
N GLY A 160 12.08 -40.75 -0.37
CA GLY A 160 12.01 -41.72 0.73
C GLY A 160 12.06 -43.15 0.25
#